data_AF-A0A838CQG4-F1
#
_entry.id   AF-A0A838CQG4-F1
#
_cell.length_a   1.000
_cell.length_b   1.000
_cell.length_c   1.000
_cell.angle_alpha   90.00
_cell.angle_beta   90.00
_cell.angle_gamma   90.00
#
_symmetry.space_group_name_H-M   'P 1'
#
loop_
_entity.id
_entity.type
_entity.pdbx_description
1 polymer ?
#
loop_
_entity_poly.entity_id
_entity_poly.type
_entity_poly.pdbx_seq_one_letter_code
_entity_poly.pdbx_strand_id
1 'polypeptide(L)' 'MAMLITILIAAIGIFIVVRNMEGFRDVFLRRDRVFIEASDVIECHVCGQKMKRQQREQQCANCHNWL' A
#
# COMPACT_ATOMS: atom_id res chain seq x y z
N MET A 1 -6.42 -42.00 20.56
CA MET A 1 -7.37 -40.88 20.67
C MET A 1 -6.69 -39.54 20.96
N ALA A 2 -5.78 -39.44 21.94
CA ALA A 2 -5.08 -38.19 22.27
C ALA A 2 -4.28 -37.55 21.09
N MET A 3 -3.61 -38.37 20.29
CA MET A 3 -2.82 -37.88 19.13
C MET A 3 -3.67 -37.27 18.01
N LEU A 4 -4.93 -37.69 17.86
CA LEU A 4 -5.83 -37.12 16.85
C LEU A 4 -6.33 -35.75 17.29
N ILE A 5 -6.59 -35.57 18.60
CA ILE A 5 -7.05 -34.30 19.17
C ILE A 5 -5.95 -33.23 19.04
N THR A 6 -4.69 -33.58 19.29
CA THR A 6 -3.58 -32.62 19.17
C THR A 6 -3.36 -32.15 17.73
N ILE A 7 -3.49 -33.04 16.74
CA ILE A 7 -3.41 -32.69 15.32
C ILE A 7 -4.55 -31.74 14.93
N LEU A 8 -5.76 -32.00 15.43
CA LEU A 8 -6.95 -31.20 15.12
C LEU A 8 -6.83 -29.77 15.69
N ILE A 9 -6.32 -29.62 16.90
CA ILE A 9 -6.06 -28.31 17.53
C ILE A 9 -4.98 -27.55 16.76
N ALA A 10 -3.89 -28.22 16.37
CA ALA A 10 -2.81 -27.60 15.59
C ALA A 10 -3.31 -27.11 14.21
N ALA A 11 -4.14 -27.90 13.53
CA ALA A 11 -4.74 -27.53 12.25
C ALA A 11 -5.65 -26.31 12.36
N ILE A 12 -6.49 -26.24 13.39
CA ILE A 12 -7.36 -25.07 13.65
C ILE A 12 -6.51 -23.83 13.95
N GLY A 13 -5.46 -23.97 14.77
CA GLY A 13 -4.55 -22.88 15.09
C GLY A 13 -3.89 -22.28 13.84
N ILE A 14 -3.35 -23.15 12.96
CA ILE A 14 -2.77 -22.72 11.68
C ILE A 14 -3.82 -22.04 10.80
N PHE A 15 -5.02 -22.60 10.69
CA PHE A 15 -6.10 -22.04 9.87
C PHE A 15 -6.49 -20.62 10.31
N ILE A 16 -6.63 -20.39 11.63
CA ILE A 16 -6.94 -19.07 12.18
C ILE A 16 -5.81 -18.08 11.91
N VAL A 17 -4.55 -18.49 12.10
CA VAL A 17 -3.38 -17.64 11.85
C VAL A 17 -3.30 -17.24 10.37
N VAL A 18 -3.47 -18.19 9.45
CA VAL A 18 -3.46 -17.93 8.00
C VAL A 18 -4.58 -16.97 7.61
N ARG A 19 -5.80 -17.17 8.13
CA ARG A 19 -6.93 -16.25 7.88
C ARG A 19 -6.70 -14.84 8.43
N ASN A 20 -6.08 -14.72 9.60
CA ASN A 20 -5.74 -13.41 10.16
C ASN A 20 -4.62 -12.70 9.37
N MET A 21 -3.67 -13.45 8.81
CA MET A 21 -2.64 -12.88 7.94
C MET A 21 -3.22 -12.30 6.64
N GLU A 22 -4.26 -12.92 6.06
CA GLU A 22 -4.97 -12.36 4.91
C GLU A 22 -5.57 -10.98 5.24
N GLY A 23 -6.19 -10.83 6.42
CA GLY A 23 -6.74 -9.55 6.89
C GLY A 23 -5.68 -8.48 7.15
N PHE A 24 -4.51 -8.85 7.66
CA PHE A 24 -3.39 -7.92 7.85
C PHE A 24 -2.74 -7.48 6.53
N ARG A 25 -2.73 -8.36 5.51
CA ARG A 25 -2.17 -8.03 4.19
C ARG A 25 -2.92 -6.87 3.52
N ASP A 26 -4.24 -6.80 3.70
CA ASP A 26 -5.05 -5.69 3.21
C ASP A 26 -4.79 -4.36 3.92
N VAL A 27 -4.46 -4.39 5.21
CA VAL A 27 -4.19 -3.18 6.01
C VAL A 27 -2.81 -2.60 5.67
N PHE A 28 -1.80 -3.46 5.47
CA PHE A 28 -0.46 -3.01 5.04
C PHE A 28 -0.45 -2.53 3.57
N LEU A 29 -1.08 -3.25 2.65
CA LEU A 29 -1.17 -2.85 1.23
C LEU A 29 -1.96 -1.55 1.00
N ARG A 30 -2.83 -1.14 1.93
CA ARG A 30 -3.51 0.17 1.88
C ARG A 30 -2.66 1.30 2.42
N ARG A 31 -1.86 1.08 3.47
CA ARG A 31 -0.94 2.11 3.98
C ARG A 31 0.10 2.48 2.93
N ASP A 32 0.71 1.51 2.28
CA ASP A 32 1.72 1.78 1.26
C ASP A 32 1.13 2.55 0.07
N ARG A 33 -0.11 2.25 -0.32
CA ARG A 33 -0.82 3.04 -1.36
C ARG A 33 -1.05 4.48 -0.96
N VAL A 34 -1.44 4.74 0.29
CA VAL A 34 -1.63 6.12 0.78
C VAL A 34 -0.31 6.89 0.83
N PHE A 35 0.80 6.25 1.19
CA PHE A 35 2.12 6.88 1.17
C PHE A 35 2.63 7.11 -0.26
N ILE A 36 2.43 6.16 -1.18
CA ILE A 36 2.75 6.31 -2.60
C ILE A 36 1.92 7.47 -3.20
N GLU A 37 0.61 7.50 -2.93
CA GLU A 37 -0.31 8.49 -3.47
C GLU A 37 -0.08 9.89 -2.89
N ALA A 38 0.36 10.01 -1.64
CA ALA A 38 0.82 11.27 -1.05
C ALA A 38 2.19 11.72 -1.58
N SER A 39 3.10 10.79 -1.87
CA SER A 39 4.41 11.10 -2.47
C SER A 39 4.36 11.46 -3.96
N ASP A 40 3.25 11.09 -4.61
CA ASP A 40 3.02 11.37 -6.02
C ASP A 40 2.44 12.76 -6.26
N VAL A 41 2.07 13.57 -5.27
CA VAL A 41 1.58 14.93 -5.55
C VAL A 41 2.71 15.94 -5.41
N ILE A 42 3.11 16.55 -6.52
CA ILE A 42 4.10 17.62 -6.54
C ILE A 42 3.46 18.95 -6.93
N GLU A 43 3.94 20.02 -6.32
CA GLU A 43 3.50 21.39 -6.59
C GLU A 43 4.49 22.07 -7.53
N CYS A 44 4.00 22.71 -8.59
CA CYS A 44 4.85 23.47 -9.48
C CYS A 44 5.36 24.74 -8.81
N HIS A 45 6.68 24.92 -8.77
CA HIS A 45 7.30 26.11 -8.19
C HIS A 45 6.95 27.42 -8.94
N VAL A 46 6.55 27.34 -10.22
CA VAL A 46 6.22 28.53 -11.04
C VAL A 46 4.77 28.95 -10.88
N CYS A 47 3.84 27.99 -10.95
CA CYS A 47 2.40 28.30 -11.00
C CYS A 47 1.61 27.82 -9.76
N GLY A 48 2.26 27.16 -8.80
CA GLY A 48 1.63 26.64 -7.58
C GLY A 48 0.64 25.49 -7.84
N GLN A 49 0.59 24.96 -9.07
CA GLN A 49 -0.36 23.90 -9.39
C GLN A 49 0.12 22.56 -8.82
N LYS A 50 -0.77 21.90 -8.08
CA LYS A 50 -0.57 20.54 -7.56
C LYS A 50 -0.93 19.53 -8.65
N MET A 51 -0.03 18.60 -8.91
CA MET A 51 -0.23 17.57 -9.93
C MET A 51 0.39 16.24 -9.52
N LYS A 52 -0.10 15.15 -10.12
CA LYS A 52 0.46 13.83 -9.91
C LYS A 52 1.78 13.68 -10.66
N ARG A 53 2.81 13.17 -9.99
CA ARG A 53 4.13 12.84 -10.51
C ARG A 53 4.00 11.58 -11.36
N GLN A 54 4.07 11.76 -12.66
CA GLN A 54 4.08 10.67 -13.63
C GLN A 54 5.50 10.19 -13.91
N GLN A 55 6.50 11.09 -13.90
CA GLN A 55 7.90 10.77 -14.17
C GLN A 55 8.86 11.58 -13.28
N ARG A 56 10.13 11.13 -13.19
CA ARG A 56 11.16 11.82 -12.38
C ARG A 56 11.45 13.23 -12.91
N GLU A 57 11.41 13.39 -14.23
CA GLU A 57 11.59 14.62 -14.99
C GLU A 57 10.30 14.89 -15.74
N GLN A 58 9.44 15.77 -15.20
CA GLN A 58 8.16 16.10 -15.83
C GLN A 58 7.98 17.61 -15.93
N GLN A 59 7.31 18.02 -17.00
CA GLN A 59 6.89 19.40 -17.18
C GLN A 59 5.53 19.63 -16.53
N CYS A 60 5.34 20.81 -15.96
CA CYS A 60 4.03 21.24 -15.47
C CYS A 60 3.03 21.34 -16.62
N ALA A 61 1.86 20.71 -16.48
CA ALA A 61 0.81 20.74 -17.51
C ALA A 61 0.25 22.14 -17.83
N ASN A 62 0.43 23.12 -16.93
CA ASN A 62 -0.05 24.49 -17.12
C ASN A 62 1.03 25.42 -17.66
N CYS A 63 2.19 25.48 -17.01
CA CYS A 63 3.25 26.42 -17.40
C CYS A 63 4.36 25.79 -18.23
N HIS A 64 4.32 24.47 -18.50
CA HIS A 64 5.31 23.72 -19.29
C HIS A 64 6.76 23.83 -18.81
N ASN A 65 6.98 24.36 -17.60
CA ASN A 65 8.28 24.41 -16.95
C ASN A 65 8.59 23.07 -16.29
N TRP A 66 9.89 22.75 -16.24
CA TRP A 66 10.39 21.57 -15.54
C TRP A 66 10.13 21.68 -14.04
N LEU A 67 9.60 20.61 -13.46
CA LEU A 67 9.25 20.52 -12.04
C LEU A 67 10.45 20.18 -11.16
#